data_AF-A0A413GYM2-F1
#
_entry.id   AF-A0A413GYM2-F1
#
_cell.length_a   1.000
_cell.length_b   1.000
_cell.length_c   1.000
_cell.angle_alpha   90.00
_cell.angle_beta   90.00
_cell.angle_gamma   90.00
#
_symmetry.space_group_name_H-M   'P 1'
#
loop_
_entity.id
_entity.type
_entity.pdbx_description
1 polymer ?
#
loop_
_entity_poly.entity_id
_entity_poly.type
_entity_poly.pdbx_seq_one_letter_code
_entity_poly.pdbx_strand_id
1 'polypeptide(L)'
;MTPDDMFVLDGVCMKLIFIGESVKTIDKLSEGELFSLYPVIPWKEIMKLRDVIAHHYLKIDVDIVYSTMKEDLPLLQATLLSMKQAILS
;
A
#
# COMPACT_ATOMS: atom_id res chain seq x y z
N MET A 1 2.83 -14.43 -19.86
CA MET A 1 2.88 -14.64 -18.41
C MET A 1 2.75 -16.14 -18.16
N THR A 2 3.75 -16.75 -17.54
CA THR A 2 3.73 -18.16 -17.14
C THR A 2 2.84 -18.36 -15.91
N PRO A 3 2.46 -19.60 -15.55
CA PRO A 3 1.75 -19.87 -14.30
C PRO A 3 2.50 -19.35 -13.06
N ASP A 4 3.83 -19.45 -13.05
CA ASP A 4 4.67 -18.96 -11.96
C ASP A 4 4.62 -17.42 -11.86
N ASP A 5 4.64 -16.72 -13.00
CA ASP A 5 4.50 -15.26 -13.03
C ASP A 5 3.14 -14.81 -12.46
N MET A 6 2.07 -15.54 -12.78
CA MET A 6 0.73 -15.26 -12.25
C MET A 6 0.69 -15.48 -10.73
N PHE A 7 1.29 -16.57 -10.24
CA PHE A 7 1.36 -16.84 -8.80
C PHE A 7 2.11 -15.74 -8.04
N VAL A 8 3.19 -15.22 -8.63
CA VAL A 8 3.93 -14.09 -8.06
C VAL A 8 3.08 -12.83 -8.05
N LEU A 9 2.39 -12.52 -9.15
CA LEU A 9 1.49 -11.37 -9.25
C LEU A 9 0.37 -11.45 -8.19
N ASP A 10 -0.28 -12.60 -8.07
CA ASP A 10 -1.32 -12.85 -7.08
C ASP A 10 -0.79 -12.60 -5.65
N GLY A 11 0.41 -13.11 -5.34
CA GLY A 11 1.07 -12.90 -4.06
C GLY A 11 1.41 -11.41 -3.79
N VAL A 12 1.85 -10.67 -4.80
CA VAL A 12 2.10 -9.23 -4.70
C VAL A 12 0.80 -8.47 -4.45
N CYS A 13 -0.24 -8.74 -5.23
CA CYS A 13 -1.56 -8.13 -5.05
C CYS A 13 -2.10 -8.36 -3.63
N MET A 14 -1.97 -9.58 -3.10
CA MET A 14 -2.37 -9.88 -1.72
C MET A 14 -1.58 -9.07 -0.68
N LYS A 15 -0.27 -8.86 -0.88
CA LYS A 15 0.54 -8.01 0.01
C LYS A 15 0.12 -6.53 -0.08
N LEU A 16 -0.20 -6.03 -1.27
CA LEU A 16 -0.68 -4.65 -1.46
C LEU A 16 -2.05 -4.44 -0.78
N ILE A 17 -2.96 -5.40 -0.90
CA ILE A 17 -4.23 -5.41 -0.16
C ILE A 17 -3.97 -5.32 1.36
N PHE A 18 -3.07 -6.16 1.87
CA PHE A 18 -2.74 -6.19 3.28
C PHE A 18 -2.16 -4.85 3.79
N ILE A 19 -1.30 -4.21 2.99
CA ILE A 19 -0.78 -2.86 3.28
C ILE A 19 -1.93 -1.86 3.36
N GLY A 20 -2.84 -1.85 2.39
CA GLY A 20 -3.99 -0.93 2.38
C GLY A 20 -4.89 -1.07 3.61
N GLU A 21 -5.24 -2.30 3.99
CA GLU A 21 -6.06 -2.58 5.17
C GLU A 21 -5.33 -2.23 6.48
N SER A 22 -4.01 -2.42 6.53
CA SER A 22 -3.19 -2.03 7.69
C SER A 22 -3.18 -0.52 7.87
N VAL A 23 -2.97 0.24 6.79
CA VAL A 23 -3.04 1.71 6.82
C VAL A 23 -4.43 2.16 7.26
N LYS A 24 -5.50 1.60 6.70
CA LYS A 24 -6.88 1.93 7.10
C LYS A 24 -7.17 1.68 8.57
N THR A 25 -6.61 0.60 9.11
CA THR A 25 -6.73 0.27 10.54
C THR A 25 -6.00 1.29 11.41
N ILE A 26 -4.77 1.66 11.03
CA ILE A 26 -3.98 2.66 11.77
C ILE A 26 -4.67 4.03 11.72
N ASP A 27 -5.18 4.44 10.56
CA ASP A 27 -5.91 5.70 10.38
C ASP A 27 -7.08 5.77 11.36
N LYS A 28 -7.89 4.70 11.42
CA LYS A 28 -9.00 4.56 12.36
C LYS A 28 -8.57 4.61 13.83
N LEU A 29 -7.47 3.94 14.19
CA LEU A 29 -6.95 3.95 15.56
C LEU A 29 -6.40 5.32 15.98
N SER A 30 -5.91 6.09 15.02
CA SER A 30 -5.40 7.45 15.22
C SER A 30 -6.45 8.54 15.00
N GLU A 31 -7.71 8.16 14.77
CA GLU A 31 -8.82 9.08 14.47
C GLU A 31 -8.55 10.01 13.27
N GLY A 32 -7.71 9.57 12.31
CA GLY A 32 -7.33 10.35 11.13
C GLY A 32 -6.23 11.39 11.36
N GLU A 33 -5.72 11.52 12.58
CA GLU A 33 -4.77 12.59 12.92
C GLU A 33 -3.34 12.24 12.52
N LEU A 34 -2.92 10.98 12.68
CA LEU A 34 -1.51 10.59 12.52
C LEU A 34 -1.00 10.83 11.10
N PHE A 35 -1.75 10.38 10.09
CA PHE A 35 -1.31 10.46 8.70
C PHE A 35 -1.40 11.87 8.11
N SER A 36 -2.22 12.76 8.70
CA SER A 36 -2.31 14.16 8.30
C SER A 36 -0.97 14.90 8.42
N LEU A 37 -0.10 14.44 9.32
CA LEU A 37 1.25 14.96 9.55
C LEU A 37 2.25 14.55 8.46
N TYR A 38 1.90 13.58 7.61
CA TYR A 38 2.77 13.01 6.58
C TYR A 38 2.11 13.06 5.19
N PRO A 39 1.75 14.25 4.66
CA PRO A 39 0.93 14.39 3.46
C PRO A 39 1.65 14.00 2.15
N VAL A 40 2.96 13.74 2.20
CA VAL A 40 3.75 13.28 1.05
C VAL A 40 3.28 11.91 0.55
N ILE A 41 2.64 11.12 1.41
CA ILE A 41 2.08 9.82 1.06
C ILE A 41 0.58 9.96 0.74
N PRO A 42 0.10 9.39 -0.38
CA PRO A 42 -1.31 9.38 -0.74
C PRO A 42 -2.07 8.31 0.08
N TRP A 43 -2.29 8.59 1.37
CA TRP A 43 -2.86 7.61 2.31
C TRP A 43 -4.27 7.13 1.92
N LYS A 44 -5.10 8.02 1.37
CA LYS A 44 -6.47 7.68 0.97
C LYS A 44 -6.49 6.71 -0.21
N GLU A 45 -5.53 6.82 -1.10
CA GLU A 45 -5.32 5.95 -2.25
C GLU A 45 -4.83 4.58 -1.79
N ILE A 46 -3.87 4.55 -0.85
CA ILE A 46 -3.37 3.31 -0.26
C ILE A 46 -4.49 2.54 0.46
N MET A 47 -5.35 3.22 1.22
CA MET A 47 -6.49 2.60 1.90
C MET A 47 -7.52 1.98 0.93
N LYS A 48 -7.54 2.42 -0.34
CA LYS A 48 -8.43 1.90 -1.38
C LYS A 48 -7.83 0.73 -2.17
N LEU A 49 -6.59 0.32 -1.89
CA LEU A 49 -5.91 -0.74 -2.66
C LEU A 49 -6.72 -2.04 -2.70
N ARG A 50 -7.37 -2.42 -1.60
CA ARG A 50 -8.25 -3.59 -1.59
C ARG A 50 -9.36 -3.47 -2.61
N ASP A 51 -10.09 -2.35 -2.59
CA ASP A 51 -11.24 -2.14 -3.46
C ASP A 51 -10.79 -2.10 -4.92
N VAL A 52 -9.66 -1.44 -5.21
CA VAL A 52 -9.07 -1.39 -6.54
C VAL A 52 -8.71 -2.79 -7.03
N ILE A 53 -7.91 -3.54 -6.26
CA ILE A 53 -7.40 -4.86 -6.65
C ILE A 53 -8.53 -5.88 -6.74
N ALA A 54 -9.46 -5.93 -5.80
CA ALA A 54 -10.54 -6.91 -5.80
C ALA A 54 -11.54 -6.71 -6.95
N HIS A 55 -11.88 -5.47 -7.29
CA HIS A 55 -12.85 -5.18 -8.36
C HIS A 55 -12.23 -5.17 -9.76
N HIS A 56 -10.96 -4.77 -9.87
CA HIS A 56 -10.28 -4.64 -11.16
C HIS A 56 -9.26 -5.75 -11.41
N TYR A 57 -9.27 -6.83 -10.62
CA TYR A 57 -8.27 -7.90 -10.66
C TYR A 57 -7.95 -8.41 -12.07
N LEU A 58 -9.01 -8.73 -12.83
CA LEU A 58 -8.90 -9.24 -14.21
C LEU A 58 -8.28 -8.23 -15.19
N LYS A 59 -8.19 -6.95 -14.79
CA LYS A 59 -7.66 -5.84 -15.56
C LYS A 59 -6.46 -5.19 -14.88
N ILE A 60 -5.88 -5.82 -13.86
CA ILE A 60 -4.67 -5.31 -13.22
C ILE A 60 -3.56 -5.32 -14.25
N ASP A 61 -3.00 -4.14 -14.46
CA ASP A 61 -1.83 -3.95 -15.30
C ASP A 61 -0.58 -4.27 -14.47
N VAL A 62 0.16 -5.28 -14.91
CA VAL A 62 1.38 -5.76 -14.25
C VAL A 62 2.45 -4.67 -14.22
N ASP A 63 2.51 -3.82 -15.24
CA ASP A 63 3.49 -2.74 -15.30
C ASP A 63 3.18 -1.68 -14.23
N ILE A 64 1.89 -1.42 -13.97
CA ILE A 64 1.47 -0.53 -12.88
C ILE A 64 1.84 -1.14 -11.52
N VAL A 65 1.55 -2.43 -11.30
CA VAL A 65 1.93 -3.11 -10.04
C VAL A 65 3.44 -3.06 -9.83
N TYR A 66 4.22 -3.31 -10.88
CA TYR A 66 5.67 -3.23 -10.83
C TYR A 66 6.16 -1.81 -10.52
N SER A 67 5.57 -0.78 -11.15
CA SER A 67 5.85 0.63 -10.87
C SER A 67 5.58 0.96 -9.40
N THR A 68 4.41 0.58 -8.88
CA THR A 68 4.06 0.79 -7.47
C THR A 68 5.08 0.14 -6.53
N MET A 69 5.55 -1.07 -6.84
CA MET A 69 6.59 -1.72 -6.05
C MET A 69 7.94 -0.99 -6.08
N LYS A 70 8.32 -0.43 -7.24
CA LYS A 70 9.64 0.19 -7.44
C LYS A 70 9.70 1.64 -7.02
N GLU A 71 8.61 2.38 -7.19
CA GLU A 71 8.57 3.84 -7.06
C GLU A 71 7.88 4.26 -5.77
N ASP A 72 6.72 3.67 -5.46
CA ASP A 72 5.88 4.11 -4.33
C ASP A 72 6.28 3.44 -3.00
N LEU A 73 6.50 2.12 -3.01
CA LEU A 73 6.80 1.36 -1.79
C LEU A 73 8.04 1.84 -1.03
N PRO A 74 9.17 2.21 -1.69
CA PRO A 74 10.34 2.73 -0.96
C PRO A 74 10.04 4.03 -0.20
N LEU A 75 9.29 4.95 -0.81
CA LEU A 75 8.90 6.21 -0.17
C LEU A 75 7.96 5.96 1.02
N LEU A 76 6.99 5.06 0.84
CA LEU A 76 6.10 4.61 1.91
C LEU A 76 6.90 4.02 3.09
N GLN A 77 7.84 3.11 2.81
CA GLN A 77 8.65 2.48 3.83
C GLN A 77 9.50 3.50 4.62
N ALA A 78 10.18 4.41 3.92
CA ALA A 78 10.99 5.44 4.56
C ALA A 78 10.15 6.36 5.46
N THR A 79 8.95 6.72 5.01
CA THR A 79 8.01 7.53 5.81
C THR A 79 7.55 6.78 7.04
N LEU A 80 7.12 5.52 6.91
CA LEU A 80 6.67 4.69 8.04
C LEU A 80 7.78 4.48 9.08
N LEU A 81 9.04 4.33 8.67
CA LEU A 81 10.18 4.25 9.58
C LEU A 81 10.39 5.56 10.34
N SER A 82 10.28 6.69 9.65
CA SER A 82 10.38 8.02 10.27
C SER A 82 9.25 8.26 11.28
N MET A 83 8.01 7.90 10.91
CA MET A 83 6.85 7.93 11.80
C MET A 83 7.07 7.10 13.06
N LYS A 84 7.51 5.85 12.90
CA LYS A 84 7.80 4.95 14.01
C LYS A 84 8.84 5.54 14.96
N GLN A 85 9.90 6.14 14.41
CA GLN A 85 10.94 6.75 15.22
C GLN A 85 10.42 7.96 16.03
N ALA A 86 9.58 8.79 15.41
CA ALA A 86 8.98 9.96 16.07
C ALA A 86 7.95 9.59 17.17
N ILE A 87 7.28 8.44 17.05
CA ILE A 87 6.32 7.94 18.06
C ILE A 87 7.04 7.33 19.26
N LEU A 88 8.20 6.69 19.04
CA LEU A 88 8.95 6.00 20.09
C LEU A 88 9.98 6.88 20.82
N SER A 89 10.22 8.09 20.32
CA SER A 89 11.05 9.13 20.97
C SER A 89 10.24 9.97 21.94
#